data_AF-A0A9E1ZA58-F1
#
_entry.id   AF-A0A9E1ZA58-F1
#
_cell.length_a   1.000
_cell.length_b   1.000
_cell.length_c   1.000
_cell.angle_alpha   90.00
_cell.angle_beta   90.00
_cell.angle_gamma   90.00
#
_symmetry.space_group_name_H-M   'P 1'
#
loop_
_entity.id
_entity.type
_entity.pdbx_description
1 polymer ?
#
loop_
_entity_poly.entity_id
_entity_poly.type
_entity_poly.pdbx_seq_one_letter_code
_entity_poly.pdbx_strand_id
1 'polypeptide(L)'
;MSKTFPYAYIRKKMTPIAKAQVPIMCKAVQYGLGVFSGIRGHWNAKDKNLYLFRPEDHFRRLEEAAKITGMKLNLSYPKFLEIITKLIKKNKAKEDVYLRPTLYAASTKITPRFDNTDDDLAIYMISLKDYFSSSDGLNVCVSSWRRFDDDAISSKAKITGAYCNSALAKTEAINNGYDEAIFLNRDGNVCEASGANIFGIKNGEVWTPPLSANNLNGITRRSVIELFKNEHDLKVREENFDRSMLYTFDELFFTGTAAKVTAITSVDQRKIGTGKAGKTTKKLINIFTKITNGELEEYKKWLTPIY
;
A
#
# COMPACT_ATOMS: atom_id res chain seq x y z
N MET A 1 -19.32 -4.47 -1.36
CA MET A 1 -18.11 -5.24 -1.73
C MET A 1 -17.57 -4.72 -3.05
N SER A 2 -16.24 -4.63 -3.21
CA SER A 2 -15.60 -4.23 -4.47
C SER A 2 -15.92 -5.21 -5.59
N LYS A 3 -16.31 -4.71 -6.77
CA LYS A 3 -16.58 -5.53 -7.96
C LYS A 3 -15.28 -6.08 -8.52
N THR A 4 -15.20 -7.39 -8.76
CA THR A 4 -14.04 -8.02 -9.40
C THR A 4 -14.18 -7.99 -10.92
N PHE A 5 -13.09 -7.72 -11.63
CA PHE A 5 -13.09 -7.72 -13.09
C PHE A 5 -13.04 -9.14 -13.69
N PRO A 6 -13.59 -9.37 -14.90
CA PRO A 6 -13.79 -10.72 -15.44
C PRO A 6 -12.53 -11.53 -15.76
N TYR A 7 -11.39 -10.88 -15.99
CA TYR A 7 -10.12 -11.53 -16.36
C TYR A 7 -9.00 -11.18 -15.38
N ALA A 8 -8.09 -12.14 -15.19
CA ALA A 8 -6.82 -12.00 -14.48
C ALA A 8 -5.67 -12.51 -15.38
N TYR A 9 -4.44 -12.13 -15.06
CA TYR A 9 -3.23 -12.72 -15.61
C TYR A 9 -2.71 -13.79 -14.62
N ILE A 10 -2.46 -15.01 -15.08
CA ILE A 10 -1.86 -16.09 -14.28
C ILE A 10 -1.28 -17.15 -15.23
N ARG A 11 -0.18 -17.82 -14.85
CA ARG A 11 0.50 -18.83 -15.70
C ARG A 11 0.76 -18.31 -17.12
N LYS A 12 1.22 -17.07 -17.19
CA LYS A 12 1.55 -16.34 -18.44
C LYS A 12 0.36 -16.12 -19.40
N LYS A 13 -0.89 -16.24 -18.94
CA LYS A 13 -2.10 -16.12 -19.77
C LYS A 13 -3.18 -15.24 -19.13
N MET A 14 -3.99 -14.60 -19.98
CA MET A 14 -5.18 -13.87 -19.57
C MET A 14 -6.37 -14.83 -19.41
N THR A 15 -6.72 -15.15 -18.18
CA THR A 15 -7.64 -16.22 -17.79
C THR A 15 -8.90 -15.62 -17.18
N PRO A 16 -10.12 -16.10 -17.49
CA PRO A 16 -11.32 -15.73 -16.74
C PRO A 16 -11.10 -15.91 -15.24
N ILE A 17 -11.50 -14.94 -14.43
CA ILE A 17 -11.18 -14.89 -13.00
C ILE A 17 -11.65 -16.14 -12.25
N ALA A 18 -12.82 -16.68 -12.59
CA ALA A 18 -13.36 -17.92 -12.00
C ALA A 18 -12.48 -19.16 -12.25
N LYS A 19 -11.64 -19.14 -13.29
CA LYS A 19 -10.70 -20.21 -13.66
C LYS A 19 -9.25 -19.91 -13.24
N ALA A 20 -8.99 -18.73 -12.68
CA ALA A 20 -7.66 -18.32 -12.24
C ALA A 20 -7.37 -18.90 -10.84
N GLN A 21 -6.92 -20.15 -10.80
CA GLN A 21 -6.76 -20.93 -9.57
C GLN A 21 -5.33 -21.45 -9.38
N VAL A 22 -4.95 -21.66 -8.12
CA VAL A 22 -3.74 -22.39 -7.72
C VAL A 22 -4.14 -23.69 -7.00
N PRO A 23 -3.33 -24.76 -7.06
CA PRO A 23 -3.59 -25.96 -6.28
C PRO A 23 -3.59 -25.67 -4.79
N ILE A 24 -4.38 -26.40 -3.99
CA ILE A 24 -4.34 -26.30 -2.53
C ILE A 24 -2.92 -26.55 -2.00
N MET A 25 -2.17 -27.48 -2.62
CA MET A 25 -0.79 -27.80 -2.26
C MET A 25 0.23 -26.69 -2.58
N CYS A 26 -0.17 -25.59 -3.23
CA CYS A 26 0.72 -24.49 -3.59
C CYS A 26 1.40 -23.91 -2.34
N LYS A 27 2.73 -23.75 -2.37
CA LYS A 27 3.51 -23.16 -1.26
C LYS A 27 2.99 -21.78 -0.83
N ALA A 28 2.50 -20.98 -1.77
CA ALA A 28 1.88 -19.69 -1.44
C ALA A 28 0.63 -19.83 -0.56
N VAL A 29 -0.14 -20.92 -0.71
CA VAL A 29 -1.30 -21.25 0.11
C VAL A 29 -0.87 -21.86 1.45
N GLN A 30 0.07 -22.80 1.41
CA GLN A 30 0.47 -23.58 2.58
C GLN A 30 1.37 -22.80 3.56
N TYR A 31 2.19 -21.89 3.05
CA TYR A 31 3.23 -21.20 3.83
C TYR A 31 3.21 -19.68 3.68
N GLY A 32 2.30 -19.11 2.87
CA GLY A 32 2.27 -17.67 2.60
C GLY A 32 3.45 -17.16 1.76
N LEU A 33 4.18 -18.05 1.06
CA LEU A 33 5.37 -17.71 0.29
C LEU A 33 5.01 -16.98 -1.02
N GLY A 34 5.19 -15.67 -0.99
CA GLY A 34 5.02 -14.80 -2.14
C GLY A 34 5.23 -13.33 -1.76
N VAL A 35 5.40 -12.50 -2.77
CA VAL A 35 5.51 -11.04 -2.64
C VAL A 35 4.54 -10.37 -3.59
N PHE A 36 3.99 -9.22 -3.19
CA PHE A 36 2.99 -8.55 -4.00
C PHE A 36 3.16 -7.04 -4.05
N SER A 37 2.47 -6.41 -5.00
CA SER A 37 2.30 -4.97 -5.08
C SER A 37 0.82 -4.63 -5.20
N GLY A 38 0.48 -3.37 -4.97
CA GLY A 38 -0.87 -2.85 -5.16
C GLY A 38 -0.78 -1.58 -5.97
N ILE A 39 -1.42 -1.51 -7.12
CA ILE A 39 -1.33 -0.37 -8.05
C ILE A 39 -2.72 0.21 -8.24
N ARG A 40 -2.84 1.53 -8.15
CA ARG A 40 -4.09 2.25 -8.45
C ARG A 40 -4.11 2.75 -9.88
N GLY A 41 -5.28 2.66 -10.51
CA GLY A 41 -5.61 3.40 -11.72
C GLY A 41 -6.81 4.30 -11.47
N HIS A 42 -6.75 5.54 -11.93
CA HIS A 42 -7.83 6.51 -11.80
C HIS A 42 -8.40 6.84 -13.16
N TRP A 43 -9.73 6.76 -13.29
CA TRP A 43 -10.40 7.04 -14.56
C TRP A 43 -10.69 8.53 -14.68
N ASN A 44 -10.09 9.17 -15.67
CA ASN A 44 -10.40 10.54 -16.03
C ASN A 44 -11.42 10.55 -17.18
N ALA A 45 -12.65 10.96 -16.87
CA ALA A 45 -13.75 10.98 -17.83
C ALA A 45 -13.57 12.03 -18.95
N LYS A 46 -12.88 13.14 -18.65
CA LYS A 46 -12.61 14.21 -19.63
C LYS A 46 -11.64 13.73 -20.70
N ASP A 47 -10.56 13.07 -20.27
CA ASP A 47 -9.53 12.55 -21.17
C ASP A 47 -9.92 11.20 -21.78
N LYS A 48 -10.98 10.57 -21.27
CA LYS A 48 -11.39 9.19 -21.57
C LYS A 48 -10.23 8.20 -21.39
N ASN A 49 -9.43 8.42 -20.36
CA ASN A 49 -8.22 7.65 -20.08
C ASN A 49 -8.18 7.14 -18.63
N LEU A 50 -7.48 6.02 -18.42
CA LEU A 50 -7.13 5.51 -17.12
C LEU A 50 -5.65 5.83 -16.85
N TYR A 51 -5.36 6.55 -15.77
CA TYR A 51 -4.00 6.86 -15.36
C TYR A 51 -3.55 5.93 -14.24
N LEU A 52 -2.55 5.09 -14.51
CA LEU A 52 -1.88 4.32 -13.45
C LEU A 52 -0.93 5.23 -12.67
N PHE A 53 -1.03 5.20 -11.34
CA PHE A 53 -0.16 5.97 -10.47
C PHE A 53 1.13 5.21 -10.14
N ARG A 54 2.27 5.76 -10.58
CA ARG A 54 3.65 5.30 -10.34
C ARG A 54 3.85 3.79 -10.58
N PRO A 55 3.39 3.20 -11.71
CA PRO A 55 3.48 1.75 -11.93
C PRO A 55 4.93 1.23 -11.99
N GLU A 56 5.89 2.04 -12.45
CA GLU A 56 7.31 1.68 -12.46
C GLU A 56 7.88 1.50 -11.05
N ASP A 57 7.57 2.44 -10.17
CA ASP A 57 7.96 2.37 -8.76
C ASP A 57 7.38 1.15 -8.06
N HIS A 58 6.12 0.82 -8.38
CA HIS A 58 5.45 -0.37 -7.89
C HIS A 58 6.09 -1.67 -8.40
N PHE A 59 6.58 -1.67 -9.63
CA PHE A 59 7.30 -2.78 -10.23
C PHE A 59 8.70 -2.95 -9.61
N ARG A 60 9.48 -1.85 -9.49
CA ARG A 60 10.82 -1.87 -8.89
C ARG A 60 10.78 -2.40 -7.45
N ARG A 61 9.81 -1.97 -6.65
CA ARG A 61 9.65 -2.50 -5.28
C ARG A 61 9.22 -3.97 -5.25
N LEU A 62 8.44 -4.44 -6.22
CA LEU A 62 8.13 -5.87 -6.35
C LEU A 62 9.40 -6.68 -6.67
N GLU A 63 10.26 -6.14 -7.53
CA GLU A 63 11.56 -6.74 -7.84
C GLU A 63 12.50 -6.76 -6.62
N GLU A 64 12.57 -5.67 -5.85
CA GLU A 64 13.30 -5.62 -4.58
C GLU A 64 12.78 -6.66 -3.58
N ALA A 65 11.46 -6.79 -3.42
CA ALA A 65 10.85 -7.79 -2.56
C ALA A 65 11.19 -9.22 -3.02
N ALA A 66 11.21 -9.47 -4.33
CA ALA A 66 11.65 -10.75 -4.89
C ALA A 66 13.13 -11.02 -4.58
N LYS A 67 14.01 -10.02 -4.71
CA LYS A 67 15.43 -10.13 -4.37
C LYS A 67 15.65 -10.43 -2.88
N ILE A 68 14.96 -9.73 -1.98
CA ILE A 68 15.04 -9.95 -0.52
C ILE A 68 14.64 -11.38 -0.16
N THR A 69 13.61 -11.92 -0.82
CA THR A 69 13.12 -13.28 -0.55
C THR A 69 13.86 -14.37 -1.34
N GLY A 70 14.69 -14.02 -2.31
CA GLY A 70 15.34 -14.98 -3.21
C GLY A 70 14.46 -15.50 -4.36
N MET A 71 13.24 -14.98 -4.50
CA MET A 71 12.32 -15.31 -5.60
C MET A 71 12.77 -14.69 -6.92
N LYS A 72 12.35 -15.29 -8.04
CA LYS A 72 12.75 -14.87 -9.39
C LYS A 72 11.58 -14.32 -10.19
N LEU A 73 11.46 -12.98 -10.24
CA LEU A 73 10.44 -12.32 -11.06
C LEU A 73 10.69 -12.48 -12.57
N ASN A 74 11.96 -12.46 -13.01
CA ASN A 74 12.39 -12.65 -14.41
C ASN A 74 11.55 -11.91 -15.46
N LEU A 75 11.23 -10.65 -15.18
CA LEU A 75 10.38 -9.81 -16.01
C LEU A 75 10.97 -8.41 -16.04
N SER A 76 10.95 -7.71 -17.18
CA SER A 76 11.33 -6.30 -17.26
C SER A 76 10.13 -5.38 -17.05
N TYR A 77 10.38 -4.14 -16.63
CA TYR A 77 9.29 -3.16 -16.47
C TYR A 77 8.46 -2.95 -17.75
N PRO A 78 9.04 -2.78 -18.96
CA PRO A 78 8.24 -2.65 -20.18
C PRO A 78 7.31 -3.83 -20.42
N LYS A 79 7.78 -5.07 -20.15
CA LYS A 79 6.95 -6.26 -20.31
C LYS A 79 5.84 -6.35 -19.26
N PHE A 80 6.16 -5.98 -18.02
CA PHE A 80 5.17 -5.86 -16.95
C PHE A 80 4.07 -4.83 -17.30
N LEU A 81 4.47 -3.65 -17.79
CA LEU A 81 3.56 -2.60 -18.22
C LEU A 81 2.67 -3.07 -19.38
N GLU A 82 3.22 -3.80 -20.36
CA GLU A 82 2.47 -4.41 -21.44
C GLU A 82 1.40 -5.39 -20.91
N ILE A 83 1.76 -6.24 -19.95
CA ILE A 83 0.84 -7.21 -19.34
C ILE A 83 -0.32 -6.50 -18.64
N ILE A 84 -0.03 -5.54 -17.75
CA ILE A 84 -1.10 -4.82 -17.03
C ILE A 84 -1.97 -3.99 -17.97
N THR A 85 -1.37 -3.36 -19.00
CA THR A 85 -2.11 -2.61 -20.03
C THR A 85 -3.07 -3.53 -20.79
N LYS A 86 -2.60 -4.70 -21.23
CA LYS A 86 -3.45 -5.70 -21.89
C LYS A 86 -4.57 -6.20 -20.98
N LEU A 87 -4.28 -6.42 -19.70
CA LEU A 87 -5.27 -6.85 -18.71
C LEU A 87 -6.38 -5.80 -18.52
N ILE A 88 -5.99 -4.53 -18.35
CA ILE A 88 -6.92 -3.39 -18.19
C ILE A 88 -7.81 -3.27 -19.43
N LYS A 89 -7.23 -3.27 -20.63
CA LYS A 89 -7.98 -3.18 -21.90
C LYS A 89 -8.91 -4.37 -22.11
N LYS A 90 -8.46 -5.60 -21.81
CA LYS A 90 -9.29 -6.81 -21.91
C LYS A 90 -10.48 -6.77 -20.96
N ASN A 91 -10.31 -6.18 -19.78
CA ASN A 91 -11.38 -5.95 -18.81
C ASN A 91 -12.25 -4.72 -19.11
N LYS A 92 -11.92 -3.92 -20.14
CA LYS A 92 -12.63 -2.70 -20.54
C LYS A 92 -12.86 -1.74 -19.37
N ALA A 93 -11.88 -1.65 -18.46
CA ALA A 93 -12.03 -0.85 -17.25
C ALA A 93 -12.08 0.65 -17.58
N LYS A 94 -13.21 1.29 -17.26
CA LYS A 94 -13.48 2.73 -17.42
C LYS A 94 -13.97 3.33 -16.09
N GLU A 95 -13.31 2.92 -15.01
CA GLU A 95 -13.59 3.32 -13.62
C GLU A 95 -12.29 3.21 -12.81
N ASP A 96 -12.29 3.70 -11.57
CA ASP A 96 -11.15 3.55 -10.67
C ASP A 96 -10.89 2.07 -10.36
N VAL A 97 -9.63 1.66 -10.52
CA VAL A 97 -9.21 0.26 -10.36
C VAL A 97 -8.08 0.12 -9.36
N TYR A 98 -7.99 -1.07 -8.80
CA TYR A 98 -6.85 -1.54 -8.04
C TYR A 98 -6.36 -2.85 -8.65
N LEU A 99 -5.09 -2.89 -9.06
CA LEU A 99 -4.40 -4.08 -9.53
C LEU A 99 -3.59 -4.70 -8.40
N ARG A 100 -3.58 -6.03 -8.31
CA ARG A 100 -2.79 -6.81 -7.34
C ARG A 100 -1.80 -7.75 -8.05
N PRO A 101 -0.64 -7.26 -8.51
CA PRO A 101 0.45 -8.13 -8.93
C PRO A 101 0.99 -8.93 -7.74
N THR A 102 1.11 -10.23 -7.88
CA THR A 102 1.58 -11.17 -6.85
C THR A 102 2.52 -12.18 -7.50
N LEU A 103 3.80 -12.13 -7.15
CA LEU A 103 4.77 -13.18 -7.44
C LEU A 103 4.64 -14.23 -6.33
N TYR A 104 4.34 -15.47 -6.68
CA TYR A 104 4.05 -16.51 -5.70
C TYR A 104 4.82 -17.80 -6.00
N ALA A 105 5.21 -18.51 -4.94
CA ALA A 105 5.86 -19.81 -5.05
C ALA A 105 4.82 -20.87 -5.47
N ALA A 106 4.79 -21.26 -6.74
CA ALA A 106 3.78 -22.15 -7.29
C ALA A 106 4.03 -23.64 -7.00
N SER A 107 5.26 -24.01 -6.62
CA SER A 107 5.65 -25.38 -6.30
C SER A 107 4.73 -26.01 -5.26
N THR A 108 4.47 -27.31 -5.41
CA THR A 108 3.63 -28.12 -4.50
C THR A 108 4.44 -28.97 -3.52
N LYS A 109 5.78 -28.83 -3.52
CA LYS A 109 6.66 -29.56 -2.62
C LYS A 109 6.51 -29.05 -1.19
N ILE A 110 6.43 -29.98 -0.24
CA ILE A 110 6.29 -29.68 1.20
C ILE A 110 7.68 -29.32 1.76
N THR A 111 8.06 -28.05 1.65
CA THR A 111 9.28 -27.51 2.26
C THR A 111 9.22 -25.98 2.31
N PRO A 112 9.56 -25.35 3.46
CA PRO A 112 9.46 -23.89 3.64
C PRO A 112 10.72 -23.16 3.16
N ARG A 113 11.10 -23.36 1.89
CA ARG A 113 12.24 -22.67 1.24
C ARG A 113 11.80 -21.89 0.01
N PHE A 114 12.43 -20.72 -0.19
CA PHE A 114 12.16 -19.76 -1.26
C PHE A 114 12.87 -20.05 -2.60
N ASP A 115 13.78 -21.01 -2.65
CA ASP A 115 14.44 -21.42 -3.89
C ASP A 115 13.77 -22.64 -4.53
N ASN A 116 13.94 -22.76 -5.85
CA ASN A 116 13.32 -23.80 -6.68
C ASN A 116 11.80 -23.90 -6.45
N THR A 117 11.14 -22.74 -6.42
CA THR A 117 9.73 -22.56 -6.06
C THR A 117 8.78 -22.49 -7.27
N ASP A 118 9.28 -22.65 -8.49
CA ASP A 118 8.50 -22.54 -9.72
C ASP A 118 7.71 -21.22 -9.78
N ASP A 119 8.36 -20.10 -9.43
CA ASP A 119 7.69 -18.80 -9.24
C ASP A 119 6.84 -18.39 -10.45
N ASP A 120 5.62 -17.93 -10.20
CA ASP A 120 4.70 -17.42 -11.21
C ASP A 120 4.10 -16.07 -10.78
N LEU A 121 3.69 -15.27 -11.76
CA LEU A 121 3.09 -13.96 -11.54
C LEU A 121 1.60 -14.02 -11.80
N ALA A 122 0.80 -13.72 -10.77
CA ALA A 122 -0.64 -13.51 -10.88
C ALA A 122 -0.99 -12.03 -10.75
N ILE A 123 -1.92 -11.53 -11.56
CA ILE A 123 -2.44 -10.15 -11.48
C ILE A 123 -3.95 -10.17 -11.65
N TYR A 124 -4.69 -9.75 -10.62
CA TYR A 124 -6.13 -9.48 -10.73
C TYR A 124 -6.43 -7.99 -10.58
N MET A 125 -7.65 -7.60 -10.93
CA MET A 125 -8.15 -6.24 -10.79
C MET A 125 -9.49 -6.22 -10.08
N ILE A 126 -9.72 -5.21 -9.25
CA ILE A 126 -11.01 -4.89 -8.64
C ILE A 126 -11.35 -3.41 -8.85
N SER A 127 -12.64 -3.08 -8.88
CA SER A 127 -13.11 -1.70 -8.74
C SER A 127 -12.89 -1.26 -7.29
N LEU A 128 -12.25 -0.11 -7.10
CA LEU A 128 -11.97 0.43 -5.78
C LEU A 128 -12.25 1.92 -5.79
N LYS A 129 -13.31 2.36 -5.11
CA LYS A 129 -13.55 3.79 -4.87
C LYS A 129 -12.75 4.23 -3.64
N ASP A 130 -13.29 3.98 -2.46
CA ASP A 130 -12.68 4.33 -1.17
C ASP A 130 -12.30 3.07 -0.38
N TYR A 131 -11.15 3.12 0.28
CA TYR A 131 -10.62 2.01 1.08
C TYR A 131 -11.10 2.05 2.52
N PHE A 132 -11.25 3.25 3.08
CA PHE A 132 -11.89 3.48 4.37
C PHE A 132 -13.29 4.06 4.15
N SER A 133 -14.24 3.70 5.00
CA SER A 133 -15.63 4.14 4.90
C SER A 133 -15.88 5.55 5.47
N SER A 134 -15.00 6.04 6.35
CA SER A 134 -15.15 7.35 7.00
C SER A 134 -14.51 8.47 6.18
N SER A 135 -15.31 9.43 5.72
CA SER A 135 -14.85 10.69 5.13
C SER A 135 -14.30 11.68 6.17
N ASP A 136 -14.70 11.51 7.43
CA ASP A 136 -14.43 12.50 8.50
C ASP A 136 -13.09 12.26 9.20
N GLY A 137 -12.39 11.19 8.81
CA GLY A 137 -11.15 10.71 9.41
C GLY A 137 -11.35 9.49 10.30
N LEU A 138 -10.24 8.88 10.71
CA LEU A 138 -10.22 7.59 11.39
C LEU A 138 -10.02 7.74 12.90
N ASN A 139 -10.75 6.92 13.66
CA ASN A 139 -10.49 6.65 15.07
C ASN A 139 -9.63 5.40 15.17
N VAL A 140 -8.39 5.53 15.64
CA VAL A 140 -7.41 4.43 15.61
C VAL A 140 -6.91 4.09 17.00
N CYS A 141 -6.33 2.90 17.16
CA CYS A 141 -5.69 2.51 18.41
C CYS A 141 -4.27 2.02 18.18
N VAL A 142 -3.45 2.08 19.22
CA VAL A 142 -2.16 1.40 19.24
C VAL A 142 -2.39 -0.07 19.55
N SER A 143 -1.91 -0.96 18.68
CA SER A 143 -2.12 -2.40 18.82
C SER A 143 -1.33 -2.98 19.99
N SER A 144 -1.85 -4.06 20.59
CA SER A 144 -1.08 -4.91 21.50
C SER A 144 -0.04 -5.77 20.76
N TRP A 145 -0.27 -6.05 19.47
CA TRP A 145 0.67 -6.75 18.61
C TRP A 145 1.80 -5.81 18.19
N ARG A 146 3.03 -6.33 18.21
CA ARG A 146 4.22 -5.60 17.73
C ARG A 146 4.46 -5.85 16.26
N ARG A 147 5.10 -4.88 15.60
CA ARG A 147 5.65 -5.10 14.27
C ARG A 147 6.82 -6.07 14.38
N PHE A 148 6.91 -7.00 13.43
CA PHE A 148 8.07 -7.87 13.32
C PHE A 148 9.33 -7.05 12.97
N ASP A 149 10.49 -7.56 13.40
CA ASP A 149 11.78 -6.98 13.05
C ASP A 149 12.24 -7.47 11.67
N ASP A 150 13.14 -6.70 11.06
CA ASP A 150 13.62 -6.95 9.70
C ASP A 150 14.32 -8.32 9.55
N ASP A 151 15.00 -8.78 10.61
CA ASP A 151 15.70 -10.06 10.69
C ASP A 151 14.78 -11.28 10.90
N ALA A 152 13.53 -11.06 11.29
CA ALA A 152 12.51 -12.10 11.37
C ALA A 152 11.78 -12.27 10.03
N ILE A 153 11.16 -11.19 9.54
CA ILE A 153 10.51 -11.12 8.23
C ILE A 153 10.70 -9.68 7.75
N SER A 154 11.47 -9.42 6.70
CA SER A 154 11.74 -8.03 6.31
C SER A 154 10.47 -7.25 5.97
N SER A 155 10.25 -6.11 6.63
CA SER A 155 9.13 -5.20 6.34
C SER A 155 9.31 -4.46 5.01
N LYS A 156 10.51 -4.53 4.43
CA LYS A 156 10.87 -3.92 3.14
C LYS A 156 10.37 -4.76 1.98
N ALA A 157 10.22 -6.06 2.19
CA ALA A 157 9.55 -6.94 1.24
C ALA A 157 8.05 -7.03 1.59
N LYS A 158 7.18 -6.69 0.63
CA LYS A 158 5.72 -6.80 0.80
C LYS A 158 5.28 -8.26 0.63
N ILE A 159 5.63 -9.08 1.63
CA ILE A 159 5.44 -10.54 1.66
C ILE A 159 4.00 -10.89 2.02
N THR A 160 3.43 -11.89 1.35
CA THR A 160 2.04 -12.34 1.59
C THR A 160 1.84 -12.87 3.01
N GLY A 161 2.67 -13.82 3.47
CA GLY A 161 2.57 -14.39 4.82
C GLY A 161 2.76 -13.38 5.97
N ALA A 162 3.51 -12.30 5.73
CA ALA A 162 3.72 -11.24 6.73
C ALA A 162 2.41 -10.52 7.12
N TYR A 163 1.37 -10.58 6.27
CA TYR A 163 0.08 -9.96 6.54
C TYR A 163 -0.72 -10.67 7.64
N CYS A 164 -0.30 -11.86 8.12
CA CYS A 164 -0.87 -12.42 9.35
C CYS A 164 -0.69 -11.48 10.54
N ASN A 165 0.48 -10.84 10.69
CA ASN A 165 0.72 -9.83 11.74
C ASN A 165 -0.23 -8.64 11.56
N SER A 166 -0.33 -8.08 10.35
CA SER A 166 -1.26 -7.00 10.02
C SER A 166 -2.72 -7.37 10.29
N ALA A 167 -3.13 -8.61 9.97
CA ALA A 167 -4.49 -9.09 10.21
C ALA A 167 -4.80 -9.17 11.71
N LEU A 168 -3.89 -9.70 12.53
CA LEU A 168 -4.06 -9.76 13.99
C LEU A 168 -4.29 -8.37 14.60
N ALA A 169 -3.44 -7.39 14.26
CA ALA A 169 -3.59 -6.03 14.75
C ALA A 169 -4.88 -5.36 14.25
N LYS A 170 -5.20 -5.52 12.96
CA LYS A 170 -6.43 -4.98 12.38
C LYS A 170 -7.67 -5.56 13.05
N THR A 171 -7.73 -6.88 13.20
CA THR A 171 -8.86 -7.57 13.83
C THR A 171 -9.03 -7.14 15.28
N GLU A 172 -7.95 -7.00 16.05
CA GLU A 172 -7.99 -6.45 17.40
C GLU A 172 -8.61 -5.04 17.41
N ALA A 173 -8.13 -4.13 16.55
CA ALA A 173 -8.65 -2.77 16.50
C ALA A 173 -10.14 -2.72 16.15
N ILE A 174 -10.57 -3.46 15.12
CA ILE A 174 -11.98 -3.54 14.72
C ILE A 174 -12.84 -4.09 15.86
N ASN A 175 -12.41 -5.18 16.51
CA ASN A 175 -13.15 -5.79 17.62
C ASN A 175 -13.29 -4.84 18.82
N ASN A 176 -12.34 -3.92 18.98
CA ASN A 176 -12.36 -2.89 20.03
C ASN A 176 -13.03 -1.57 19.60
N GLY A 177 -13.68 -1.54 18.42
CA GLY A 177 -14.45 -0.38 17.95
C GLY A 177 -13.62 0.72 17.28
N TYR A 178 -12.37 0.43 16.91
CA TYR A 178 -11.52 1.35 16.15
C TYR A 178 -11.53 1.03 14.65
N ASP A 179 -11.23 2.02 13.82
CA ASP A 179 -11.15 1.88 12.38
C ASP A 179 -9.86 1.20 11.92
N GLU A 180 -8.74 1.38 12.63
CA GLU A 180 -7.41 0.90 12.24
C GLU A 180 -6.46 0.79 13.44
N ALA A 181 -5.44 -0.05 13.29
CA ALA A 181 -4.38 -0.26 14.28
C ALA A 181 -3.08 0.44 13.88
N ILE A 182 -2.38 1.01 14.86
CA ILE A 182 -1.00 1.50 14.76
C ILE A 182 -0.07 0.47 15.41
N PHE A 183 0.95 0.03 14.68
CA PHE A 183 2.02 -0.79 15.23
C PHE A 183 3.10 0.05 15.90
N LEU A 184 3.65 -0.52 16.98
CA LEU A 184 4.96 -0.15 17.51
C LEU A 184 5.99 -1.24 17.17
N ASN A 185 7.27 -0.86 17.04
CA ASN A 185 8.37 -1.83 16.95
C ASN A 185 8.70 -2.38 18.35
N ARG A 186 9.72 -3.25 18.43
CA ARG A 186 10.18 -3.80 19.70
C ARG A 186 10.76 -2.75 20.65
N ASP A 187 11.38 -1.70 20.12
CA ASP A 187 11.94 -0.60 20.91
C ASP A 187 10.87 0.36 21.47
N GLY A 188 9.60 0.19 21.08
CA GLY A 188 8.51 1.07 21.52
C GLY A 188 8.22 2.26 20.61
N ASN A 189 8.96 2.41 19.52
CA ASN A 189 8.77 3.46 18.52
C ASN A 189 7.59 3.14 17.59
N VAL A 190 6.91 4.18 17.11
CA VAL A 190 5.84 4.05 16.11
C VAL A 190 6.39 3.56 14.77
N CYS A 191 5.71 2.61 14.14
CA CYS A 191 6.09 2.07 12.81
C CYS A 191 5.20 2.59 11.68
N GLU A 192 3.97 2.07 11.65
CA GLU A 192 2.98 2.22 10.59
C GLU A 192 1.64 1.63 11.05
N ALA A 193 0.59 1.79 10.26
CA ALA A 193 -0.66 1.05 10.44
C ALA A 193 -0.59 -0.38 9.88
N SER A 194 -1.63 -1.18 10.10
CA SER A 194 -1.71 -2.54 9.55
C SER A 194 -1.54 -2.61 8.02
N GLY A 195 -1.89 -1.54 7.29
CA GLY A 195 -1.81 -1.49 5.82
C GLY A 195 -1.35 -0.15 5.22
N ALA A 196 -0.86 0.79 6.01
CA ALA A 196 -0.52 2.15 5.55
C ALA A 196 0.60 2.78 6.40
N ASN A 197 1.45 3.63 5.81
CA ASN A 197 2.44 4.39 6.57
C ASN A 197 1.79 5.54 7.34
N ILE A 198 2.40 5.99 8.44
CA ILE A 198 1.89 7.08 9.29
C ILE A 198 2.75 8.34 9.18
N PHE A 199 2.09 9.49 9.26
CA PHE A 199 2.70 10.82 9.32
C PHE A 199 2.00 11.66 10.40
N GLY A 200 2.74 12.61 10.96
CA GLY A 200 2.21 13.62 11.87
C GLY A 200 2.74 15.02 11.58
N ILE A 201 1.96 16.03 11.93
CA ILE A 201 2.35 17.44 11.88
C ILE A 201 2.50 17.96 13.30
N LYS A 202 3.66 18.49 13.65
CA LYS A 202 3.92 19.09 14.96
C LYS A 202 4.87 20.26 14.81
N ASN A 203 4.51 21.42 15.36
CA ASN A 203 5.35 22.63 15.35
C ASN A 203 5.82 23.05 13.95
N GLY A 204 4.97 22.89 12.93
CA GLY A 204 5.35 23.21 11.54
C GLY A 204 6.35 22.23 10.90
N GLU A 205 6.58 21.06 11.50
CA GLU A 205 7.39 19.99 10.92
C GLU A 205 6.53 18.76 10.60
N VAL A 206 6.90 18.04 9.54
CA VAL A 206 6.29 16.77 9.15
C VAL A 206 7.12 15.64 9.72
N TRP A 207 6.51 14.76 10.51
CA TRP A 207 7.15 13.60 11.12
C TRP A 207 6.67 12.31 10.48
N THR A 208 7.57 11.38 10.22
CA THR A 208 7.25 10.01 9.84
C THR A 208 8.36 9.08 10.32
N PRO A 209 8.06 7.83 10.73
CA PRO A 209 9.12 6.94 11.19
C PRO A 209 10.12 6.65 10.06
N PRO A 210 11.42 6.50 10.37
CA PRO A 210 12.44 6.13 9.41
C PRO A 210 12.17 4.71 8.90
N LEU A 211 12.82 4.33 7.79
CA LEU A 211 12.73 2.95 7.33
C LEU A 211 13.32 1.97 8.36
N SER A 212 14.29 2.36 9.19
CA SER A 212 14.78 1.49 10.28
C SER A 212 13.73 1.15 11.33
N ALA A 213 12.58 1.82 11.37
CA ALA A 213 11.47 1.51 12.27
C ALA A 213 10.53 0.40 11.78
N ASN A 214 11.02 -0.57 10.99
CA ASN A 214 10.25 -1.75 10.52
C ASN A 214 8.94 -1.46 9.75
N ASN A 215 8.85 -0.30 9.08
CA ASN A 215 7.71 0.03 8.20
C ASN A 215 7.96 -0.40 6.74
N LEU A 216 6.95 -0.40 5.88
CA LEU A 216 7.14 -0.63 4.44
C LEU A 216 7.63 0.65 3.76
N ASN A 217 8.54 0.53 2.79
CA ASN A 217 8.91 1.65 1.91
C ASN A 217 7.74 1.98 0.94
N GLY A 218 6.75 2.72 1.43
CA GLY A 218 5.51 3.02 0.73
C GLY A 218 5.69 3.93 -0.48
N ILE A 219 5.08 3.60 -1.61
CA ILE A 219 5.10 4.47 -2.81
C ILE A 219 4.39 5.80 -2.52
N THR A 220 3.23 5.74 -1.86
CA THR A 220 2.50 6.93 -1.40
C THR A 220 3.30 7.74 -0.38
N ARG A 221 3.97 7.07 0.58
CA ARG A 221 4.90 7.71 1.52
C ARG A 221 5.97 8.51 0.78
N ARG A 222 6.66 7.89 -0.20
CA ARG A 222 7.69 8.56 -1.01
C ARG A 222 7.13 9.75 -1.78
N SER A 223 5.95 9.62 -2.39
CA SER A 223 5.27 10.75 -3.04
C SER A 223 4.94 11.88 -2.08
N VAL A 224 4.42 11.58 -0.89
CA VAL A 224 4.09 12.60 0.12
C VAL A 224 5.34 13.32 0.62
N ILE A 225 6.45 12.60 0.82
CA ILE A 225 7.74 13.21 1.17
C ILE A 225 8.24 14.13 0.04
N GLU A 226 8.13 13.71 -1.22
CA GLU A 226 8.49 14.55 -2.38
C GLU A 226 7.60 15.82 -2.44
N LEU A 227 6.29 15.69 -2.18
CA LEU A 227 5.38 16.84 -2.13
C LEU A 227 5.75 17.83 -1.04
N PHE A 228 6.01 17.37 0.19
CA PHE A 228 6.44 18.27 1.27
C PHE A 228 7.81 18.91 1.02
N LYS A 229 8.72 18.23 0.32
CA LYS A 229 10.02 18.82 -0.05
C LYS A 229 9.89 19.91 -1.12
N ASN A 230 8.94 19.76 -2.04
CA ASN A 230 8.70 20.73 -3.12
C ASN A 230 7.89 21.94 -2.63
N GLU A 231 6.98 21.75 -1.66
CA GLU A 231 6.33 22.85 -0.97
C GLU A 231 7.31 23.42 0.08
N HIS A 232 8.03 24.49 -0.27
CA HIS A 232 9.12 25.15 0.47
C HIS A 232 8.93 25.44 1.99
N ASP A 233 7.79 25.08 2.58
CA ASP A 233 7.34 25.55 3.88
C ASP A 233 7.41 24.50 5.01
N LEU A 234 7.64 23.20 4.76
CA LEU A 234 7.64 22.18 5.83
C LEU A 234 8.79 21.17 5.73
N LYS A 235 9.64 21.14 6.77
CA LYS A 235 10.73 20.16 6.91
C LYS A 235 10.17 18.77 7.23
N VAL A 236 10.60 17.76 6.47
CA VAL A 236 10.28 16.35 6.73
C VAL A 236 11.35 15.71 7.62
N ARG A 237 10.93 15.17 8.77
CA ARG A 237 11.73 14.43 9.74
C ARG A 237 11.40 12.95 9.64
N GLU A 238 12.34 12.20 9.10
CA GLU A 238 12.31 10.73 9.08
C GLU A 238 12.97 10.21 10.36
N GLU A 239 12.29 10.38 11.50
CA GLU A 239 12.84 10.13 12.84
C GLU A 239 11.90 9.26 13.68
N ASN A 240 12.48 8.50 14.61
CA ASN A 240 11.71 7.71 15.55
C ASN A 240 10.93 8.63 16.49
N PHE A 241 9.71 8.22 16.83
CA PHE A 241 8.91 8.87 17.85
C PHE A 241 8.08 7.86 18.63
N ASP A 242 7.88 8.16 19.91
CA ASP A 242 7.19 7.29 20.85
C ASP A 242 5.68 7.33 20.66
N ARG A 243 5.02 6.32 21.22
CA ARG A 243 3.55 6.28 21.35
C ARG A 243 2.97 7.57 21.94
N SER A 244 3.61 8.14 22.96
CA SER A 244 3.10 9.35 23.63
C SER A 244 3.07 10.56 22.70
N MET A 245 3.98 10.64 21.72
CA MET A 245 3.95 11.73 20.73
C MET A 245 2.70 11.68 19.86
N LEU A 246 2.13 10.48 19.57
CA LEU A 246 0.88 10.34 18.81
C LEU A 246 -0.24 11.23 19.35
N TYR A 247 -0.35 11.36 20.67
CA TYR A 247 -1.42 12.12 21.33
C TYR A 247 -1.22 13.64 21.28
N THR A 248 -0.05 14.10 20.82
CA THR A 248 0.39 15.50 20.91
C THR A 248 0.69 16.13 19.55
N PHE A 249 0.44 15.40 18.46
CA PHE A 249 0.51 15.96 17.11
C PHE A 249 -0.69 16.89 16.86
N ASP A 250 -0.45 17.94 16.08
CA ASP A 250 -1.48 18.87 15.62
C ASP A 250 -2.38 18.19 14.58
N GLU A 251 -1.78 17.36 13.71
CA GLU A 251 -2.46 16.53 12.72
C GLU A 251 -1.79 15.16 12.62
N LEU A 252 -2.56 14.11 12.36
CA LEU A 252 -2.07 12.77 12.03
C LEU A 252 -2.79 12.26 10.78
N PHE A 253 -2.09 11.50 9.95
CA PHE A 253 -2.70 10.86 8.78
C PHE A 253 -1.94 9.60 8.34
N PHE A 254 -2.65 8.71 7.65
CA PHE A 254 -2.08 7.57 6.98
C PHE A 254 -1.85 7.83 5.49
N THR A 255 -0.90 7.09 4.92
CA THR A 255 -0.63 7.07 3.48
C THR A 255 -0.53 5.63 2.95
N GLY A 256 -1.16 5.35 1.82
CA GLY A 256 -1.07 4.05 1.17
C GLY A 256 -1.75 4.03 -0.19
N THR A 257 -1.49 3.01 -1.02
CA THR A 257 -2.09 2.95 -2.36
C THR A 257 -3.61 2.79 -2.31
N ALA A 258 -4.11 1.96 -1.40
CA ALA A 258 -5.55 1.81 -1.21
C ALA A 258 -6.12 2.98 -0.38
N ALA A 259 -5.48 3.27 0.76
CA ALA A 259 -5.83 4.34 1.70
C ALA A 259 -5.78 5.76 1.11
N LYS A 260 -4.99 6.00 0.07
CA LYS A 260 -4.59 7.34 -0.40
C LYS A 260 -3.93 8.11 0.76
N VAL A 261 -4.38 9.34 1.04
CA VAL A 261 -4.04 10.12 2.24
C VAL A 261 -5.31 10.16 3.09
N THR A 262 -5.26 9.66 4.33
CA THR A 262 -6.44 9.56 5.21
C THR A 262 -6.15 10.18 6.56
N ALA A 263 -6.94 11.18 6.97
CA ALA A 263 -6.79 11.82 8.27
C ALA A 263 -7.11 10.87 9.43
N ILE A 264 -6.40 11.06 10.54
CA ILE A 264 -6.65 10.40 11.84
C ILE A 264 -7.17 11.48 12.79
N THR A 265 -8.36 11.26 13.35
CA THR A 265 -9.03 12.23 14.22
C THR A 265 -8.92 11.89 15.70
N SER A 266 -8.71 10.62 16.03
CA SER A 266 -8.39 10.21 17.39
C SER A 266 -7.45 9.00 17.43
N VAL A 267 -6.62 8.95 18.48
CA VAL A 267 -5.77 7.79 18.82
C VAL A 267 -6.08 7.37 20.25
N ASP A 268 -6.44 6.10 20.47
CA ASP A 268 -6.80 5.57 21.79
C ASP A 268 -7.84 6.45 22.51
N GLN A 269 -8.89 6.87 21.77
CA GLN A 269 -9.98 7.74 22.24
C GLN A 269 -9.55 9.18 22.61
N ARG A 270 -8.31 9.58 22.33
CA ARG A 270 -7.83 10.96 22.50
C ARG A 270 -7.88 11.68 21.16
N LYS A 271 -8.52 12.85 21.13
CA LYS A 271 -8.60 13.67 19.92
C LYS A 271 -7.20 14.12 19.51
N ILE A 272 -6.95 14.11 18.20
CA ILE A 272 -5.75 14.70 17.59
C ILE A 272 -6.08 16.13 17.17
N GLY A 273 -5.34 17.10 17.71
CA GLY A 273 -5.63 18.52 17.53
C GLY A 273 -7.11 18.84 17.81
N THR A 274 -7.84 19.23 16.77
CA THR A 274 -9.28 19.59 16.87
C THR A 274 -10.24 18.40 16.79
N GLY A 275 -9.74 17.17 16.61
CA GLY A 275 -10.55 15.98 16.35
C GLY A 275 -11.15 15.94 14.94
N LYS A 276 -10.61 16.72 14.01
CA LYS A 276 -11.00 16.78 12.59
C LYS A 276 -9.75 16.80 11.72
N ALA A 277 -9.87 16.45 10.44
CA ALA A 277 -8.78 16.62 9.48
C ALA A 277 -8.28 18.07 9.46
N GLY A 278 -7.00 18.26 9.74
CA GLY A 278 -6.36 19.58 9.80
C GLY A 278 -6.07 20.18 8.43
N LYS A 279 -5.55 21.40 8.42
CA LYS A 279 -5.37 22.22 7.22
C LYS A 279 -4.33 21.61 6.29
N THR A 280 -3.21 21.14 6.84
CA THR A 280 -2.10 20.57 6.06
C THR A 280 -2.53 19.27 5.41
N THR A 281 -3.18 18.39 6.17
CA THR A 281 -3.71 17.11 5.69
C THR A 281 -4.76 17.32 4.60
N LYS A 282 -5.70 18.26 4.77
CA LYS A 282 -6.70 18.59 3.73
C LYS A 282 -6.07 19.11 2.45
N LYS A 283 -5.09 20.00 2.55
CA LYS A 283 -4.34 20.51 1.38
C LYS A 283 -3.65 19.36 0.65
N LEU A 284 -2.99 18.47 1.41
CA LEU A 284 -2.32 17.30 0.85
C LEU A 284 -3.31 16.33 0.17
N ILE A 285 -4.47 16.04 0.77
CA ILE A 285 -5.52 15.20 0.16
C ILE A 285 -5.96 15.79 -1.18
N ASN A 286 -6.23 17.09 -1.23
CA ASN A 286 -6.65 17.78 -2.45
C ASN A 286 -5.57 17.70 -3.54
N ILE A 287 -4.33 18.04 -3.22
CA ILE A 287 -3.21 18.00 -4.18
C ILE A 287 -2.99 16.58 -4.67
N PHE A 288 -2.92 15.59 -3.77
CA PHE A 288 -2.73 14.20 -4.14
C PHE A 288 -3.84 13.68 -5.05
N THR A 289 -5.09 14.08 -4.81
CA THR A 289 -6.24 13.72 -5.65
C THR A 289 -6.10 14.30 -7.06
N LYS A 290 -5.78 15.60 -7.17
CA LYS A 290 -5.54 16.26 -8.46
C LYS A 290 -4.41 15.59 -9.25
N ILE A 291 -3.32 15.23 -8.56
CA ILE A 291 -2.22 14.48 -9.17
C ILE A 291 -2.73 13.14 -9.71
N THR A 292 -3.42 12.34 -8.90
CA THR A 292 -3.88 11.02 -9.33
C THR A 292 -4.89 11.07 -10.49
N ASN A 293 -5.62 12.17 -10.62
CA ASN A 293 -6.55 12.42 -11.73
C ASN A 293 -5.87 12.97 -13.01
N GLY A 294 -4.58 13.30 -12.96
CA GLY A 294 -3.87 13.90 -14.10
C GLY A 294 -4.13 15.40 -14.29
N GLU A 295 -4.58 16.11 -13.25
CA GLU A 295 -4.94 17.53 -13.33
C GLU A 295 -3.74 18.46 -13.14
N LEU A 296 -2.59 17.96 -12.67
CA LEU A 296 -1.37 18.75 -12.45
C LEU A 296 -0.25 18.32 -13.41
N GLU A 297 0.16 19.23 -14.30
CA GLU A 297 1.15 18.97 -15.36
C GLU A 297 2.50 18.51 -14.80
N GLU A 298 2.97 19.16 -13.75
CA GLU A 298 4.28 18.92 -13.12
C GLU A 298 4.43 17.49 -12.54
N TYR A 299 3.31 16.81 -12.30
CA TYR A 299 3.28 15.43 -11.79
C TYR A 299 2.85 14.39 -12.81
N LYS A 300 2.68 14.75 -14.10
CA LYS A 300 2.37 13.77 -15.15
C LYS A 300 3.42 12.67 -15.29
N LYS A 301 4.68 12.93 -14.93
CA LYS A 301 5.75 11.92 -14.86
C LYS A 301 5.44 10.74 -13.92
N TRP A 302 4.54 10.93 -12.94
CA TRP A 302 4.08 9.87 -12.05
C TRP A 302 2.93 9.06 -12.63
N LEU A 303 2.36 9.45 -13.76
CA LEU A 303 1.18 8.84 -14.34
C LEU A 303 1.55 8.09 -15.62
N THR A 304 0.93 6.94 -15.81
CA THR A 304 1.01 6.20 -17.07
C THR A 304 -0.39 6.09 -17.67
N PRO A 305 -0.67 6.77 -18.80
CA PRO A 305 -1.93 6.61 -19.52
C PRO A 305 -2.06 5.21 -20.12
N ILE A 306 -3.29 4.71 -20.24
CA ILE A 306 -3.54 3.34 -20.72
C ILE A 306 -4.30 3.31 -22.04
N TYR A 307 -5.31 4.16 -22.21
CA TYR A 307 -6.13 4.27 -23.42
C TYR A 307 -5.60 5.32 -24.39
#